data_AF-A0A973SNC7-F1
#
_entry.id   AF-A0A973SNC7-F1
#
_cell.length_a   1.000
_cell.length_b   1.000
_cell.length_c   1.000
_cell.angle_alpha   90.00
_cell.angle_beta   90.00
_cell.angle_gamma   90.00
#
_symmetry.space_group_name_H-M   'P 1'
#
loop_
_entity.id
_entity.type
_entity.pdbx_description
1 polymer ?
#
loop_
_entity_poly.entity_id
_entity_poly.type
_entity_poly.pdbx_seq_one_letter_code
_entity_poly.pdbx_strand_id
1 'polypeptide(L)'
;MDMFWAHLIKVQPDPDPWVVVVSALAALAVVAFRTPWQVSRGLITIAHEGGHAVMALLTRRKLEGIRLHSDTSGVTLTRGRPNGPGMVLTALAGYLAPSLLGLAAAWLTEQGRITLLIWSVLLFLVCMLLLIRNL
;
A
#
# COMPACT_ATOMS: atom_id res chain seq x y z
N MET A 1 -25.48 -9.84 6.95
CA MET A 1 -24.15 -9.83 6.29
C MET A 1 -24.25 -9.25 4.88
N ASP A 2 -25.36 -9.47 4.17
CA ASP A 2 -25.55 -9.07 2.77
C ASP A 2 -25.57 -7.55 2.54
N MET A 3 -26.12 -6.78 3.48
CA MET A 3 -26.12 -5.32 3.37
C MET A 3 -24.72 -4.69 3.44
N PHE A 4 -23.82 -5.24 4.26
CA PHE A 4 -22.46 -4.75 4.38
C PHE A 4 -21.66 -5.02 3.11
N TRP A 5 -21.75 -6.25 2.60
CA TRP A 5 -21.12 -6.62 1.33
C TRP A 5 -21.65 -5.80 0.17
N ALA A 6 -22.97 -5.63 0.08
CA ALA A 6 -23.61 -4.80 -0.93
C ALA A 6 -23.15 -3.34 -0.86
N HIS A 7 -22.93 -2.80 0.35
CA HIS A 7 -22.41 -1.45 0.52
C HIS A 7 -20.94 -1.33 0.10
N LEU A 8 -20.09 -2.29 0.48
CA LEU A 8 -18.67 -2.28 0.15
C LEU A 8 -18.41 -2.30 -1.36
N ILE A 9 -19.15 -3.13 -2.10
CA ILE A 9 -18.96 -3.30 -3.54
C ILE A 9 -19.82 -2.35 -4.38
N LYS A 10 -20.60 -1.47 -3.73
CA LYS A 10 -21.44 -0.48 -4.40
C LYS A 10 -20.57 0.42 -5.27
N VAL A 11 -21.03 0.68 -6.49
CA VAL A 11 -20.41 1.64 -7.41
C VAL A 11 -20.87 3.05 -7.02
N GLN A 12 -19.90 3.96 -6.84
CA GLN A 12 -20.13 5.38 -6.61
C GLN A 12 -20.30 6.11 -7.94
N PRO A 13 -21.10 7.19 -7.98
CA PRO A 13 -21.20 8.02 -9.18
C PRO A 13 -19.86 8.70 -9.50
N ASP A 14 -19.65 9.02 -10.77
CA ASP A 14 -18.47 9.73 -11.20
C ASP A 14 -18.37 11.11 -10.53
N PRO A 15 -17.18 11.54 -10.11
CA PRO A 15 -16.99 12.88 -9.58
C PRO A 15 -17.13 13.91 -10.70
N ASP A 16 -17.49 15.14 -10.32
CA ASP A 16 -17.46 16.24 -11.27
C ASP A 16 -16.05 16.42 -11.88
N PRO A 17 -15.94 16.81 -13.17
CA PRO A 17 -14.65 16.91 -13.85
C PRO A 17 -13.63 17.83 -13.15
N TRP A 18 -14.10 18.87 -12.48
CA TRP A 18 -13.23 19.80 -11.75
C TRP A 18 -12.53 19.12 -10.58
N VAL A 19 -13.17 18.16 -9.91
CA VAL A 19 -12.57 17.38 -8.81
C VAL A 19 -11.38 16.57 -9.35
N VAL A 20 -11.56 15.92 -10.50
CA VAL A 20 -10.50 15.14 -11.16
C VAL A 20 -9.29 16.02 -11.48
N VAL A 21 -9.52 17.20 -12.08
CA VAL A 21 -8.44 18.14 -12.42
C VAL A 21 -7.73 18.64 -11.17
N VAL A 22 -8.46 19.04 -10.13
CA VAL A 22 -7.87 19.51 -8.88
C VAL A 22 -7.08 18.41 -8.19
N SER A 23 -7.60 17.18 -8.12
CA SER A 23 -6.88 16.02 -7.57
C SER A 23 -5.60 15.71 -8.34
N ALA A 24 -5.63 15.78 -9.68
CA ALA A 24 -4.46 15.57 -10.52
C ALA A 24 -3.39 16.64 -10.28
N LEU A 25 -3.79 17.92 -10.23
CA LEU A 25 -2.88 19.03 -9.92
C LEU A 25 -2.30 18.93 -8.51
N ALA A 26 -3.11 18.53 -7.53
CA ALA A 26 -2.65 18.30 -6.16
C ALA A 26 -1.64 17.16 -6.09
N ALA A 27 -1.92 16.03 -6.74
CA ALA A 27 -0.99 14.90 -6.83
C ALA A 27 0.34 15.32 -7.50
N LEU A 28 0.26 16.07 -8.59
CA LEU A 28 1.42 16.62 -9.29
C LEU A 28 2.23 17.54 -8.37
N ALA A 29 1.59 18.45 -7.63
CA ALA A 29 2.26 19.33 -6.68
C ALA A 29 2.96 18.54 -5.56
N VAL A 30 2.31 17.49 -5.04
CA VAL A 30 2.91 16.63 -4.01
C VAL A 30 4.21 15.99 -4.48
N VAL A 31 4.27 15.50 -5.71
CA VAL A 31 5.48 14.84 -6.24
C VAL A 31 6.51 15.83 -6.80
N ALA A 32 6.08 17.00 -7.29
CA ALA A 32 6.96 17.99 -7.90
C ALA A 32 7.71 18.86 -6.87
N PHE A 33 7.12 19.11 -5.70
CA PHE A 33 7.73 19.97 -4.68
C PHE A 33 8.39 19.17 -3.56
N ARG A 34 9.57 19.62 -3.12
CA ARG A 34 10.39 18.93 -2.12
C ARG A 34 9.64 18.68 -0.81
N THR A 35 9.07 19.72 -0.19
CA THR A 35 8.43 19.60 1.13
C THR A 35 7.28 18.60 1.15
N PRO A 36 6.25 18.70 0.28
CA PRO A 36 5.17 17.72 0.29
C PRO A 36 5.66 16.32 -0.09
N TRP A 37 6.61 16.19 -1.03
CA TRP A 37 7.21 14.89 -1.35
C TRP A 37 7.89 14.24 -0.15
N GLN A 38 8.66 15.00 0.65
CA GLN A 38 9.32 14.46 1.84
C GLN A 38 8.32 13.98 2.90
N VAL A 39 7.15 14.62 2.99
CA VAL A 39 6.07 14.18 3.90
C VAL A 39 5.35 12.95 3.36
N SER A 40 5.11 12.88 2.05
CA SER A 40 4.30 11.80 1.44
C SER A 40 5.09 10.53 1.13
N ARG A 41 6.40 10.62 0.88
CA ARG A 41 7.24 9.48 0.44
C ARG A 41 7.27 8.30 1.42
N GLY A 42 6.96 8.52 2.71
CA GLY A 42 6.85 7.44 3.69
C GLY A 42 5.77 6.42 3.33
N LEU A 43 4.73 6.82 2.59
CA LEU A 43 3.70 5.92 2.07
C LEU A 43 4.30 4.86 1.12
N ILE A 44 5.31 5.22 0.33
CA ILE A 44 6.02 4.29 -0.56
C ILE A 44 6.78 3.26 0.26
N THR A 45 7.46 3.69 1.33
CA THR A 45 8.17 2.78 2.24
C THR A 45 7.20 1.80 2.91
N ILE A 46 6.06 2.28 3.40
CA ILE A 46 5.03 1.41 4.01
C ILE A 46 4.54 0.36 2.98
N ALA A 47 4.24 0.79 1.75
CA ALA A 47 3.84 -0.10 0.66
C ALA A 47 4.94 -1.13 0.32
N HIS A 48 6.20 -0.70 0.27
CA HIS A 48 7.36 -1.53 -0.01
C HIS A 48 7.54 -2.64 1.05
N GLU A 49 7.57 -2.26 2.32
CA GLU A 49 7.71 -3.19 3.44
C GLU A 49 6.48 -4.12 3.54
N GLY A 50 5.28 -3.58 3.32
CA GLY A 50 4.06 -4.38 3.24
C GLY A 50 4.12 -5.45 2.14
N GLY A 51 4.70 -5.11 0.98
CA GLY A 51 4.95 -6.05 -0.11
C GLY A 51 5.84 -7.22 0.28
N HIS A 52 6.97 -6.93 0.94
CA HIS A 52 7.83 -7.96 1.52
C HIS A 52 7.07 -8.84 2.52
N ALA A 53 6.33 -8.23 3.43
CA ALA A 53 5.60 -8.96 4.47
C ALA A 53 4.54 -9.90 3.89
N VAL A 54 3.71 -9.42 2.95
CA VAL A 54 2.66 -10.23 2.31
C VAL A 54 3.28 -11.39 1.55
N MET A 55 4.29 -11.14 0.71
CA MET A 55 4.91 -12.21 -0.08
C MET A 55 5.67 -13.20 0.80
N ALA A 56 6.27 -12.75 1.91
CA ALA A 56 6.88 -13.64 2.89
C ALA A 56 5.86 -14.63 3.47
N LEU A 57 4.68 -14.16 3.84
CA LEU A 57 3.60 -15.02 4.34
C LEU A 57 3.12 -16.02 3.26
N LEU A 58 2.93 -15.55 2.03
CA LEU A 58 2.51 -16.40 0.90
C LEU A 58 3.55 -17.47 0.55
N THR A 59 4.83 -17.14 0.70
CA THR A 59 5.96 -18.06 0.46
C THR A 59 6.33 -18.90 1.70
N ARG A 60 5.46 -18.92 2.72
CA ARG A 60 5.61 -19.68 3.99
C ARG A 60 6.88 -19.33 4.77
N ARG A 61 7.37 -18.10 4.63
CA ARG A 61 8.40 -17.52 5.52
C ARG A 61 7.72 -16.97 6.76
N LYS A 62 8.42 -17.00 7.90
CA LYS A 62 7.91 -16.45 9.15
C LYS A 62 8.22 -14.95 9.21
N LEU A 63 7.19 -14.11 9.31
CA LEU A 63 7.36 -12.68 9.56
C LEU A 63 7.66 -12.45 11.05
N GLU A 64 8.78 -11.82 11.37
CA GLU A 64 9.18 -11.55 12.77
C GLU A 64 8.79 -10.12 13.21
N GLY A 65 8.76 -9.18 12.27
CA GLY A 65 8.28 -7.81 12.50
C GLY A 65 8.72 -6.86 11.39
N ILE A 66 8.18 -5.65 11.42
CA ILE A 66 8.55 -4.56 10.52
C ILE A 66 9.08 -3.40 11.35
N ARG A 67 10.19 -2.79 10.93
CA ARG A 67 10.68 -1.53 11.50
C ARG A 67 10.64 -0.44 10.45
N LEU A 68 10.12 0.72 10.84
CA LEU A 68 10.01 1.90 10.00
C LEU A 68 10.63 3.08 10.73
N HIS A 69 11.57 3.77 10.10
CA HIS A 69 12.22 4.92 10.69
C HIS A 69 11.71 6.21 10.05
N SER A 70 11.83 7.31 10.79
CA SER A 70 11.38 8.64 10.35
C SER A 70 12.16 9.19 9.15
N ASP A 71 13.32 8.62 8.84
CA ASP A 71 14.11 8.93 7.64
C ASP A 71 13.60 8.22 6.37
N THR A 72 12.44 7.56 6.46
CA THR A 72 11.76 6.79 5.40
C THR A 72 12.47 5.49 5.03
N SER A 73 13.44 5.04 5.83
CA SER A 73 13.96 3.68 5.76
C SER A 73 12.97 2.69 6.40
N GLY A 74 12.94 1.48 5.86
CA GLY A 74 12.15 0.36 6.34
C GLY A 74 12.97 -0.92 6.33
N VAL A 75 12.67 -1.82 7.27
CA VAL A 75 13.22 -3.17 7.25
C VAL A 75 12.15 -4.17 7.69
N THR A 76 11.80 -5.08 6.79
CA THR A 76 10.95 -6.24 7.06
C THR A 76 11.79 -7.45 7.44
N LEU A 77 11.67 -7.89 8.70
CA LEU A 77 12.40 -9.06 9.21
C LEU A 77 11.60 -10.34 8.94
N THR A 78 12.20 -11.25 8.17
CA THR A 78 11.62 -12.56 7.88
C THR A 78 12.61 -13.68 8.16
N ARG A 79 12.11 -14.80 8.68
CA ARG A 79 12.86 -16.02 8.93
C ARG A 79 12.40 -17.14 8.01
N GLY A 80 13.35 -17.73 7.31
CA GLY A 80 13.13 -18.79 6.32
C GLY A 80 14.44 -19.19 5.67
N ARG A 81 14.39 -20.00 4.61
CA ARG A 81 15.59 -20.34 3.84
C ARG A 81 16.18 -19.07 3.22
N PRO A 82 17.49 -18.79 3.39
CA PRO A 82 18.09 -17.57 2.88
C PRO A 82 18.18 -17.55 1.34
N ASN A 83 18.13 -18.73 0.72
CA ASN A 83 18.21 -18.90 -0.72
C ASN A 83 16.96 -19.61 -1.27
N GLY A 84 16.67 -19.39 -2.55
CA GLY A 84 15.60 -20.05 -3.29
C GLY A 84 14.47 -19.12 -3.74
N PRO A 85 13.48 -19.65 -4.46
CA PRO A 85 12.45 -18.85 -5.13
C PRO A 85 11.63 -18.01 -4.14
N GLY A 86 11.34 -18.53 -2.95
CA GLY A 86 10.62 -17.77 -1.93
C GLY A 86 11.36 -16.52 -1.44
N MET A 87 12.69 -16.56 -1.37
CA MET A 87 13.49 -15.36 -1.05
C MET A 87 13.45 -14.35 -2.20
N VAL A 88 13.64 -14.82 -3.44
CA VAL A 88 13.62 -13.97 -4.64
C VAL A 88 12.28 -13.29 -4.80
N LEU A 89 11.17 -14.03 -4.71
CA LEU A 89 9.82 -13.48 -4.79
C LEU A 89 9.56 -12.46 -3.68
N THR A 90 9.97 -12.75 -2.44
CA THR A 90 9.82 -11.82 -1.32
C THR A 90 10.58 -10.52 -1.58
N ALA A 91 11.82 -10.59 -2.07
CA ALA A 91 12.62 -9.41 -2.39
C ALA A 91 11.99 -8.59 -3.54
N LEU A 92 11.55 -9.26 -4.61
CA LEU A 92 10.89 -8.60 -5.74
C LEU A 92 9.57 -7.93 -5.35
N ALA A 93 8.82 -8.54 -4.43
CA ALA A 93 7.53 -8.02 -4.01
C ALA A 93 7.63 -6.63 -3.38
N GLY A 94 8.69 -6.32 -2.64
CA GLY A 94 8.88 -4.96 -2.09
C GLY A 94 9.00 -3.92 -3.19
N TYR A 95 9.79 -4.20 -4.23
CA TYR A 95 9.97 -3.27 -5.35
C TYR A 95 8.68 -3.06 -6.15
N LEU A 96 7.91 -4.13 -6.38
CA LEU A 96 6.71 -4.07 -7.20
C LEU A 96 5.48 -3.53 -6.45
N ALA A 97 5.42 -3.70 -5.13
CA ALA A 97 4.22 -3.41 -4.35
C ALA A 97 3.73 -1.95 -4.46
N PRO A 98 4.57 -0.89 -4.34
CA PRO A 98 4.10 0.49 -4.46
C PRO A 98 3.41 0.77 -5.80
N SER A 99 4.02 0.34 -6.92
CA SER A 99 3.48 0.54 -8.26
C SER A 99 2.20 -0.25 -8.49
N LEU A 100 2.15 -1.51 -8.03
CA LEU A 100 0.96 -2.34 -8.15
C LEU A 100 -0.20 -1.83 -7.29
N LEU A 101 0.08 -1.32 -6.09
CA LEU A 101 -0.94 -0.68 -5.24
C LEU A 101 -1.50 0.59 -5.88
N GLY A 102 -0.63 1.42 -6.47
CA GLY A 102 -1.06 2.61 -7.22
C GLY A 102 -1.94 2.24 -8.42
N LEU A 103 -1.55 1.23 -9.20
CA LEU A 103 -2.33 0.75 -10.34
C LEU A 103 -3.67 0.15 -9.90
N ALA A 104 -3.69 -0.66 -8.84
CA ALA A 104 -4.92 -1.22 -8.29
C ALA A 104 -5.87 -0.13 -7.77
N ALA A 105 -5.33 0.93 -7.15
CA ALA A 105 -6.11 2.07 -6.71
C ALA A 105 -6.71 2.86 -7.89
N ALA A 106 -5.92 3.09 -8.95
CA ALA A 106 -6.41 3.72 -10.17
C ALA A 106 -7.53 2.89 -10.83
N TRP A 107 -7.34 1.57 -10.95
CA TRP A 107 -8.33 0.66 -11.51
C TRP A 107 -9.63 0.62 -10.68
N LEU A 108 -9.53 0.54 -9.34
CA LEU A 108 -10.72 0.60 -8.48
C LEU A 108 -11.45 1.94 -8.59
N THR A 109 -10.70 3.04 -8.77
CA THR A 109 -11.27 4.38 -8.95
C THR A 109 -12.02 4.48 -10.28
N GLU A 110 -11.45 3.98 -11.38
CA GLU A 110 -12.10 3.91 -12.69
C GLU A 110 -13.41 3.11 -12.65
N GLN A 111 -13.43 2.02 -11.89
CA GLN A 111 -14.62 1.18 -11.72
C GLN A 111 -15.65 1.76 -10.73
N GLY A 112 -15.41 2.98 -10.22
CA GLY A 112 -16.25 3.62 -9.22
C GLY A 112 -16.33 2.84 -7.90
N ARG A 113 -15.32 2.06 -7.52
CA ARG A 113 -15.28 1.23 -6.29
C ARG A 113 -14.48 1.92 -5.18
N ILE A 114 -14.79 3.18 -4.91
CA ILE A 114 -14.10 4.06 -3.96
C ILE A 114 -14.23 3.55 -2.52
N THR A 115 -15.42 3.11 -2.10
CA THR A 115 -15.62 2.58 -0.75
C THR A 115 -14.73 1.36 -0.50
N LEU A 116 -14.67 0.43 -1.45
CA LEU A 116 -13.79 -0.74 -1.38
C LEU A 116 -12.32 -0.34 -1.31
N LEU A 117 -11.89 0.62 -2.14
CA LEU A 117 -10.52 1.14 -2.12
C LEU A 117 -10.13 1.68 -0.75
N ILE A 118 -10.94 2.58 -0.18
CA ILE A 118 -10.65 3.21 1.13
C ILE A 118 -10.56 2.16 2.23
N TRP A 119 -11.50 1.21 2.28
CA TRP A 119 -11.47 0.14 3.27
C TRP A 119 -10.26 -0.80 3.09
N SER A 120 -9.86 -1.07 1.85
CA SER A 120 -8.68 -1.89 1.56
C SER A 120 -7.39 -1.20 2.02
N VAL A 121 -7.25 0.10 1.75
CA VAL A 121 -6.11 0.91 2.21
C VAL A 121 -6.12 1.00 3.74
N LEU A 122 -7.27 1.24 4.36
CA LEU A 122 -7.38 1.31 5.82
C LEU A 122 -7.00 -0.02 6.47
N LEU A 123 -7.52 -1.14 5.96
CA LEU A 123 -7.17 -2.47 6.45
C LEU A 123 -5.67 -2.73 6.30
N PHE A 124 -5.09 -2.38 5.14
CA PHE A 124 -3.66 -2.49 4.92
C PHE A 124 -2.85 -1.67 5.94
N LEU A 125 -3.23 -0.42 6.17
CA LEU A 125 -2.57 0.47 7.14
C LEU A 125 -2.72 -0.04 8.57
N VAL A 126 -3.88 -0.59 8.96
CA VAL A 126 -4.10 -1.21 10.28
C VAL A 126 -3.21 -2.45 10.43
N CYS A 127 -3.14 -3.31 9.42
CA CYS A 127 -2.24 -4.46 9.42
C CYS A 127 -0.78 -4.01 9.59
N MET A 128 -0.34 -3.00 8.85
CA MET A 128 0.99 -2.43 8.99
C MET A 128 1.21 -1.89 10.40
N LEU A 129 0.28 -1.11 10.95
CA LEU A 129 0.37 -0.55 12.30
C LEU A 129 0.57 -1.64 13.37
N LEU A 130 -0.12 -2.77 13.25
CA LEU A 130 0.00 -3.90 14.18
C LEU A 130 1.30 -4.69 14.00
N LEU A 131 1.85 -4.74 12.78
CA LEU A 131 3.08 -5.46 12.45
C LEU A 131 4.35 -4.64 12.69
N ILE A 132 4.23 -3.32 12.67
CA ILE A 132 5.31 -2.40 12.97
C ILE A 132 5.64 -2.47 14.46
N ARG A 133 6.90 -2.75 14.75
CA ARG A 133 7.43 -2.83 16.12
C ARG A 133 8.65 -1.92 16.22
N ASN A 134 8.38 -0.63 16.31
CA ASN A 134 9.40 0.38 16.61
C ASN A 134 9.56 0.42 18.14
N LEU A 135 10.72 0.01 18.63
CA LEU A 135 11.14 0.12 20.03
C LEU A 135 12.09 1.31 20.18
#